data_AF-A0A7D4IMB6-F1
#
_entry.id   AF-A0A7D4IMB6-F1
#
_cell.length_a   1.000
_cell.length_b   1.000
_cell.length_c   1.000
_cell.angle_alpha   90.00
_cell.angle_beta   90.00
_cell.angle_gamma   90.00
#
_symmetry.space_group_name_H-M   'P 1'
#
loop_
_entity.id
_entity.type
_entity.pdbx_description
1 polymer ?
#
loop_
_entity_poly.entity_id
_entity_poly.type
_entity_poly.pdbx_seq_one_letter_code
_entity_poly.pdbx_strand_id
1 'polypeptide(L)'
;MRINLRGLVLALTVFSALAATANALYASYRVQREQLIANTLEANRVYAAKLAESANTFLDSALQQLEYSARHVAWRFDAPELLSAEVARLRDQTDSFNSVAIIRADGVMVAASQAIRSFQGTRVDNAGSRMALQTRKPLISKPYVSVAGNLLINVSYPIHTQAGVYLGYVSGTIYLRNEGALHNLLGKHPYQDGSYLYVVDSEGRLIYHAENARVGEDVTSNPVVAAVMRGEDGAQRLINTRGVDMLAGYAHVSRSGWGVIAQRPALATLEPLHDLIWALIRYAAPFALLFLLAIWWCARKISQPLSQLATNVEHRDMAVAMQRVRSVKAWYFEAQRLKLAVIRSYSNLQDKIGKLSQASITDPLTGLRNRRGTRQAVDALQAAETPFAVIALDIDHFKRVNDTYGHTAGDAVIQGVAQLMRDCSRPTDILCRNGGEEFLILLPGVGVKEAAGMAERLRKKTEAHRLSGTLEITVSAGVAQWPAGGADVEMVFQAADAALYAAKQQGRNQVVTHAA
;
A
#
# COMPACT_ATOMS: atom_id res chain seq x y z
N MET A 1 -18.27 17.28 5.85
CA MET A 1 -18.40 16.62 4.53
C MET A 1 -18.47 15.11 4.73
N ARG A 2 -19.51 14.42 4.24
CA ARG A 2 -19.51 12.94 4.20
C ARG A 2 -18.67 12.50 3.00
N ILE A 3 -17.61 11.74 3.25
CA ILE A 3 -16.73 11.22 2.20
C ILE A 3 -17.51 10.15 1.41
N ASN A 4 -17.51 10.23 0.09
CA ASN A 4 -18.16 9.21 -0.74
C ASN A 4 -17.36 7.90 -0.73
N LEU A 5 -18.04 6.78 -0.95
CA LEU A 5 -17.40 5.45 -0.96
C LEU A 5 -16.17 5.39 -1.90
N ARG A 6 -16.26 6.08 -3.04
CA ARG A 6 -15.13 6.23 -3.99
C ARG A 6 -13.90 6.86 -3.34
N GLY A 7 -14.07 7.95 -2.61
CA GLY A 7 -12.99 8.65 -1.93
C GLY A 7 -12.36 7.80 -0.84
N LEU A 8 -13.16 7.00 -0.12
CA LEU A 8 -12.67 6.10 0.92
C LEU A 8 -11.85 4.93 0.34
N VAL A 9 -12.36 4.29 -0.73
CA VAL A 9 -11.63 3.22 -1.43
C VAL A 9 -10.33 3.75 -2.03
N LEU A 10 -10.38 4.91 -2.70
CA LEU A 10 -9.19 5.54 -3.27
C LEU A 10 -8.16 5.89 -2.18
N ALA A 11 -8.59 6.53 -1.10
CA ALA A 11 -7.69 6.92 -0.01
C ALA A 11 -6.98 5.70 0.61
N LEU A 12 -7.75 4.64 0.92
CA LEU A 12 -7.19 3.42 1.52
C LEU A 12 -6.19 2.74 0.58
N THR A 13 -6.57 2.55 -0.70
CA THR A 13 -5.71 1.88 -1.69
C THR A 13 -4.45 2.66 -2.02
N VAL A 14 -4.54 3.99 -2.17
CA VAL A 14 -3.39 4.87 -2.38
C VAL A 14 -2.48 4.83 -1.16
N PHE A 15 -3.03 4.93 0.05
CA PHE A 15 -2.25 4.84 1.28
C PHE A 15 -1.51 3.50 1.39
N SER A 16 -2.19 2.37 1.19
CA SER A 16 -1.57 1.05 1.22
C SER A 16 -0.47 0.90 0.15
N ALA A 17 -0.69 1.41 -1.07
CA ALA A 17 0.31 1.37 -2.13
C ALA A 17 1.55 2.21 -1.79
N LEU A 18 1.37 3.42 -1.25
CA LEU A 18 2.48 4.27 -0.81
C LEU A 18 3.25 3.65 0.36
N ALA A 19 2.54 3.11 1.35
CA ALA A 19 3.16 2.43 2.49
C ALA A 19 3.98 1.21 2.05
N ALA A 20 3.44 0.38 1.16
CA ALA A 20 4.15 -0.78 0.61
C ALA A 20 5.38 -0.36 -0.19
N THR A 21 5.27 0.69 -1.02
CA THR A 21 6.39 1.22 -1.82
C THR A 21 7.49 1.79 -0.92
N ALA A 22 7.12 2.57 0.09
CA ALA A 22 8.06 3.12 1.06
C ALA A 22 8.79 2.01 1.83
N ASN A 23 8.07 0.98 2.27
CA ASN A 23 8.65 -0.18 2.93
C ASN A 23 9.62 -0.94 2.02
N ALA A 24 9.25 -1.18 0.75
CA ALA A 24 10.11 -1.84 -0.22
C ALA A 24 11.39 -1.05 -0.52
N LEU A 25 11.28 0.28 -0.70
CA LEU A 25 12.44 1.17 -0.89
C LEU A 25 13.35 1.17 0.34
N TYR A 26 12.78 1.23 1.54
CA TYR A 26 13.55 1.19 2.79
C TYR A 26 14.28 -0.15 2.96
N ALA A 27 13.60 -1.27 2.72
CA ALA A 27 14.20 -2.60 2.77
C ALA A 27 15.34 -2.75 1.75
N SER A 28 15.11 -2.29 0.51
CA SER A 28 16.14 -2.30 -0.54
C SER A 28 17.36 -1.45 -0.15
N TYR A 29 17.13 -0.25 0.39
CA TYR A 29 18.19 0.63 0.89
C TYR A 29 19.03 -0.06 1.97
N ARG A 30 18.38 -0.68 2.97
CA ARG A 30 19.06 -1.39 4.06
C ARG A 30 19.93 -2.53 3.54
N VAL A 31 19.38 -3.38 2.68
CA VAL A 31 20.08 -4.53 2.09
C VAL A 31 21.27 -4.08 1.25
N GLN A 32 21.08 -3.11 0.35
CA GLN A 32 22.16 -2.59 -0.49
C GLN A 32 23.27 -1.95 0.33
N ARG A 33 22.91 -1.16 1.36
CA ARG A 33 23.87 -0.56 2.28
C ARG A 33 24.72 -1.61 2.99
N GLU A 34 24.10 -2.63 3.55
CA GLU A 34 24.81 -3.71 4.25
C GLU A 34 25.70 -4.51 3.30
N GLN A 35 25.22 -4.78 2.08
CA GLN A 35 26.00 -5.48 1.05
C GLN A 35 27.21 -4.67 0.58
N LEU A 36 27.08 -3.37 0.37
CA LEU A 36 28.20 -2.50 0.01
C LEU A 36 29.28 -2.50 1.11
N ILE A 37 28.87 -2.39 2.37
CA ILE A 37 29.78 -2.43 3.52
C ILE A 37 30.50 -3.78 3.60
N ALA A 38 29.74 -4.89 3.54
CA ALA A 38 30.30 -6.24 3.63
C ALA A 38 31.28 -6.53 2.49
N ASN A 39 30.89 -6.20 1.24
CA ASN A 39 31.75 -6.39 0.08
C ASN A 39 33.03 -5.54 0.16
N THR A 40 32.94 -4.31 0.69
CA THR A 40 34.10 -3.43 0.83
C THR A 40 35.05 -3.91 1.93
N LEU A 41 34.52 -4.37 3.05
CA LEU A 41 35.31 -5.00 4.12
C LEU A 41 36.05 -6.23 3.60
N GLU A 42 35.36 -7.10 2.87
CA GLU A 42 35.96 -8.31 2.31
C GLU A 42 36.99 -7.99 1.21
N ALA A 43 36.70 -7.02 0.33
CA ALA A 43 37.65 -6.56 -0.69
C ALA A 43 38.93 -6.00 -0.05
N ASN A 44 38.80 -5.17 0.99
CA ASN A 44 39.94 -4.63 1.71
C ASN A 44 40.72 -5.72 2.45
N ARG A 45 40.05 -6.74 3.02
CA ARG A 45 40.70 -7.90 3.66
C ARG A 45 41.56 -8.67 2.67
N VAL A 46 40.97 -9.04 1.53
CA VAL A 46 41.66 -9.81 0.48
C VAL A 46 42.81 -9.01 -0.10
N TYR A 47 42.63 -7.71 -0.30
CA TYR A 47 43.68 -6.84 -0.81
C TYR A 47 44.85 -6.69 0.19
N ALA A 48 44.56 -6.48 1.48
CA ALA A 48 45.58 -6.44 2.53
C ALA A 48 46.34 -7.78 2.61
N ALA A 49 45.64 -8.91 2.56
CA ALA A 49 46.25 -10.25 2.57
C ALA A 49 47.18 -10.46 1.37
N LYS A 50 46.74 -10.09 0.16
CA LYS A 50 47.58 -10.20 -1.05
C LYS A 50 48.83 -9.34 -0.98
N LEU A 51 48.72 -8.13 -0.43
CA LEU A 51 49.86 -7.25 -0.22
C LEU A 51 50.81 -7.80 0.87
N ALA A 52 50.27 -8.38 1.94
CA ALA A 52 51.07 -9.02 2.97
C ALA A 52 51.86 -10.23 2.43
N GLU A 53 51.22 -11.05 1.60
CA GLU A 53 51.87 -12.17 0.88
C GLU A 53 52.95 -11.68 -0.10
N SER A 54 52.67 -10.59 -0.83
CA SER A 54 53.65 -9.95 -1.72
C SER A 54 54.86 -9.41 -0.93
N ALA A 55 54.62 -8.82 0.25
CA ALA A 55 55.67 -8.36 1.15
C ALA A 55 56.50 -9.50 1.72
N ASN A 56 55.89 -10.62 2.13
CA ASN A 56 56.61 -11.83 2.51
C ASN A 56 57.53 -12.31 1.39
N THR A 57 56.99 -12.46 0.17
CA THR A 57 57.75 -12.92 -1.00
C THR A 57 58.93 -11.98 -1.31
N PHE A 58 58.71 -10.68 -1.23
CA PHE A 58 59.77 -9.68 -1.41
C PHE A 58 60.86 -9.80 -0.34
N LEU A 59 60.48 -9.90 0.94
CA LEU A 59 61.44 -10.01 2.04
C LEU A 59 62.23 -11.31 2.01
N ASP A 60 61.60 -12.43 1.64
CA ASP A 60 62.27 -13.72 1.45
C ASP A 60 63.27 -13.64 0.29
N SER A 61 62.88 -13.02 -0.82
CA SER A 61 63.78 -12.79 -1.97
C SER A 61 64.97 -11.91 -1.60
N ALA A 62 64.74 -10.84 -0.83
CA ALA A 62 65.79 -9.94 -0.34
C ALA A 62 66.77 -10.67 0.59
N LEU A 63 66.26 -11.49 1.51
CA LEU A 63 67.10 -12.30 2.40
C LEU A 63 67.89 -13.37 1.64
N GLN A 64 67.29 -14.02 0.64
CA GLN A 64 67.96 -15.00 -0.20
C GLN A 64 69.09 -14.38 -1.02
N GLN A 65 68.91 -13.15 -1.52
CA GLN A 65 69.98 -12.41 -2.19
C GLN A 65 71.15 -12.13 -1.23
N LEU A 66 70.85 -11.66 -0.02
CA LEU A 66 71.88 -11.41 1.00
C LEU A 66 72.56 -12.70 1.47
N GLU A 67 71.82 -13.81 1.57
CA GLU A 67 72.38 -15.13 1.89
C GLU A 67 73.42 -15.57 0.85
N TYR A 68 73.07 -15.46 -0.43
CA TYR A 68 74.00 -15.78 -1.51
C TYR A 68 75.26 -14.92 -1.42
N SER A 69 75.09 -13.61 -1.25
CA SER A 69 76.22 -12.68 -1.10
C SER A 69 77.08 -12.99 0.11
N ALA A 70 76.48 -13.33 1.25
CA ALA A 70 77.22 -13.70 2.45
C ALA A 70 78.10 -14.92 2.22
N ARG A 71 77.58 -15.97 1.55
CA ARG A 71 78.36 -17.15 1.17
C ARG A 71 79.42 -16.81 0.12
N HIS A 72 79.10 -15.93 -0.84
CA HIS A 72 79.99 -15.54 -1.92
C HIS A 72 81.19 -14.71 -1.43
N VAL A 73 81.05 -13.88 -0.40
CA VAL A 73 82.19 -13.10 0.13
C VAL A 73 82.97 -13.83 1.22
N ALA A 74 82.37 -14.85 1.87
CA ALA A 74 83.00 -15.57 2.98
C ALA A 74 84.34 -16.24 2.62
N TRP A 75 84.50 -16.72 1.37
CA TRP A 75 85.74 -17.38 0.92
C TRP A 75 86.96 -16.46 0.87
N ARG A 76 86.76 -15.14 0.71
CA ARG A 76 87.82 -14.16 0.50
C ARG A 76 87.45 -12.80 1.11
N PHE A 77 87.06 -12.83 2.37
CA PHE A 77 86.57 -11.65 3.08
C PHE A 77 87.61 -10.53 3.23
N ASP A 78 88.91 -10.86 3.11
CA ASP A 78 90.01 -9.90 3.19
C ASP A 78 90.31 -9.18 1.86
N ALA A 79 89.59 -9.49 0.77
CA ALA A 79 89.78 -8.88 -0.54
C ALA A 79 88.83 -7.68 -0.77
N PRO A 80 89.29 -6.42 -0.63
CA PRO A 80 88.40 -5.25 -0.67
C PRO A 80 87.71 -5.05 -2.03
N GLU A 81 88.38 -5.44 -3.11
CA GLU A 81 87.84 -5.40 -4.48
C GLU A 81 86.63 -6.33 -4.65
N LEU A 82 86.70 -7.55 -4.09
CA LEU A 82 85.60 -8.51 -4.10
C LEU A 82 84.40 -7.96 -3.31
N LEU A 83 84.64 -7.44 -2.10
CA LEU A 83 83.59 -6.89 -1.26
C LEU A 83 82.90 -5.70 -1.96
N SER A 84 83.68 -4.82 -2.57
CA SER A 84 83.16 -3.64 -3.28
C SER A 84 82.36 -4.03 -4.52
N ALA A 85 82.85 -4.99 -5.31
CA ALA A 85 82.14 -5.52 -6.47
C ALA A 85 80.82 -6.19 -6.08
N GLU A 86 80.79 -6.96 -4.99
CA GLU A 86 79.57 -7.62 -4.52
C GLU A 86 78.54 -6.63 -3.99
N VAL A 87 78.97 -5.59 -3.27
CA VAL A 87 78.09 -4.51 -2.82
C VAL A 87 77.49 -3.74 -3.99
N ALA A 88 78.28 -3.47 -5.04
CA ALA A 88 77.78 -2.85 -6.26
C ALA A 88 76.77 -3.77 -6.96
N ARG A 89 77.09 -5.06 -7.12
CA ARG A 89 76.18 -6.06 -7.71
C ARG A 89 74.85 -6.12 -6.99
N LEU A 90 74.85 -6.28 -5.67
CA LEU A 90 73.61 -6.35 -4.87
C LEU A 90 72.77 -5.08 -5.02
N ARG A 91 73.41 -3.92 -5.11
CA ARG A 91 72.69 -2.67 -5.29
C ARG A 91 72.11 -2.52 -6.70
N ASP A 92 72.90 -2.80 -7.72
CA ASP A 92 72.55 -2.47 -9.11
C ASP A 92 71.76 -3.61 -9.79
N GLN A 93 71.72 -4.81 -9.20
CA GLN A 93 70.99 -5.95 -9.76
C GLN A 93 69.47 -5.81 -9.63
N THR A 94 68.98 -5.22 -8.54
CA THR A 94 67.55 -5.04 -8.29
C THR A 94 67.30 -3.75 -7.51
N ASP A 95 66.08 -3.23 -7.58
CA ASP A 95 65.65 -2.09 -6.75
C ASP A 95 65.26 -2.48 -5.31
N SER A 96 65.68 -3.66 -4.84
CA SER A 96 65.30 -4.17 -3.50
C SER A 96 65.89 -3.34 -2.35
N PHE A 97 67.05 -2.70 -2.57
CA PHE A 97 67.79 -2.00 -1.52
C PHE A 97 68.13 -0.55 -1.91
N ASN A 98 67.92 0.37 -0.97
CA ASN A 98 68.28 1.79 -1.04
C ASN A 98 69.73 2.09 -0.64
N SER A 99 70.45 1.13 -0.06
CA SER A 99 71.91 1.08 0.05
C SER A 99 72.33 -0.29 0.56
N VAL A 100 73.54 -0.72 0.20
CA VAL A 100 74.11 -2.01 0.59
C VAL A 100 75.46 -1.77 1.25
N ALA A 101 75.77 -2.53 2.30
CA ALA A 101 77.06 -2.48 3.00
C ALA A 101 77.45 -3.85 3.55
N ILE A 102 78.76 -4.07 3.68
CA ILE A 102 79.35 -5.21 4.39
C ILE A 102 80.03 -4.66 5.65
N ILE A 103 79.68 -5.23 6.79
CA ILE A 103 80.17 -4.80 8.11
C ILE A 103 80.92 -5.98 8.73
N ARG A 104 82.15 -5.75 9.19
CA ARG A 104 82.97 -6.76 9.86
C ARG A 104 82.50 -6.99 11.31
N ALA A 105 82.89 -8.12 11.91
CA ALA A 105 82.55 -8.50 13.27
C ALA A 105 82.91 -7.46 14.37
N ASP A 106 83.89 -6.57 14.13
CA ASP A 106 84.24 -5.44 15.00
C ASP A 106 83.28 -4.24 14.88
N GLY A 107 82.36 -4.28 13.91
CA GLY A 107 81.39 -3.24 13.58
C GLY A 107 81.89 -2.21 12.57
N VAL A 108 83.04 -2.43 11.92
CA VAL A 108 83.57 -1.52 10.90
C VAL A 108 82.93 -1.81 9.53
N MET A 109 82.47 -0.77 8.84
CA MET A 109 81.95 -0.87 7.48
C MET A 109 83.11 -1.03 6.49
N VAL A 110 83.28 -2.22 5.92
CA VAL A 110 84.44 -2.57 5.07
C VAL A 110 84.17 -2.35 3.58
N ALA A 111 82.91 -2.39 3.15
CA ALA A 111 82.48 -2.05 1.79
C ALA A 111 81.08 -1.43 1.83
N ALA A 112 80.83 -0.48 0.94
CA ALA A 112 79.61 0.33 0.96
C ALA A 112 79.21 0.80 -0.46
N SER A 113 77.90 0.78 -0.74
CA SER A 113 77.34 1.28 -2.00
C SER A 113 77.52 2.80 -2.12
N GLN A 114 77.46 3.35 -3.34
CA GLN A 114 77.77 4.76 -3.63
C GLN A 114 77.09 5.76 -2.67
N ALA A 115 75.81 5.53 -2.33
CA ALA A 115 75.00 6.41 -1.49
C ALA A 115 75.54 6.59 -0.06
N ILE A 116 76.34 5.64 0.44
CA ILE A 116 76.88 5.64 1.81
C ILE A 116 78.39 5.40 1.82
N ARG A 117 79.07 5.54 0.68
CA ARG A 117 80.51 5.29 0.53
C ARG A 117 81.36 6.19 1.42
N SER A 118 80.91 7.42 1.69
CA SER A 118 81.59 8.35 2.61
C SER A 118 81.70 7.85 4.06
N PHE A 119 80.90 6.85 4.44
CA PHE A 119 80.91 6.23 5.77
C PHE A 119 81.74 4.93 5.81
N GLN A 120 82.36 4.52 4.71
CA GLN A 120 83.24 3.36 4.70
C GLN A 120 84.45 3.58 5.64
N GLY A 121 84.84 2.54 6.37
CA GLY A 121 85.87 2.61 7.41
C GLY A 121 85.37 3.13 8.77
N THR A 122 84.14 3.64 8.85
CA THR A 122 83.55 4.04 10.14
C THR A 122 82.92 2.85 10.86
N ARG A 123 82.90 2.92 12.20
CA ARG A 123 82.20 1.94 13.04
C ARG A 123 80.72 2.27 13.08
N VAL A 124 79.86 1.30 12.74
CA VAL A 124 78.41 1.49 12.82
C VAL A 124 77.93 1.32 14.27
N ASP A 125 77.21 2.33 14.79
CA ASP A 125 76.58 2.27 16.11
C ASP A 125 75.14 2.82 16.04
N ASN A 126 74.23 1.99 15.54
CA ASN A 126 72.81 2.28 15.48
C ASN A 126 72.02 1.02 15.88
N ALA A 127 70.73 1.18 16.16
CA ALA A 127 69.89 0.09 16.67
C ALA A 127 69.95 -1.15 15.76
N GLY A 128 69.79 -1.00 14.44
CA GLY A 128 69.85 -2.11 13.50
C GLY A 128 71.20 -2.82 13.47
N SER A 129 72.30 -2.07 13.42
CA SER A 129 73.65 -2.65 13.35
C SER A 129 74.04 -3.37 14.64
N ARG A 130 73.65 -2.82 15.81
CA ARG A 130 73.85 -3.48 17.11
C ARG A 130 73.10 -4.81 17.17
N MET A 131 71.83 -4.84 16.77
CA MET A 131 71.05 -6.07 16.75
C MET A 131 71.64 -7.12 15.79
N ALA A 132 72.09 -6.71 14.59
CA ALA A 132 72.71 -7.64 13.63
C ALA A 132 73.99 -8.28 14.18
N LEU A 133 74.89 -7.47 14.77
CA LEU A 133 76.14 -7.93 15.39
C LEU A 133 75.93 -8.84 16.60
N GLN A 134 74.88 -8.59 17.38
CA GLN A 134 74.53 -9.38 18.56
C GLN A 134 73.82 -10.70 18.20
N THR A 135 72.83 -10.63 17.31
CA THR A 135 71.97 -11.78 16.99
C THR A 135 72.67 -12.79 16.09
N ARG A 136 73.51 -12.31 15.15
CA ARG A 136 74.28 -13.14 14.19
C ARG A 136 73.42 -14.15 13.43
N LYS A 137 72.17 -13.78 13.17
CA LYS A 137 71.16 -14.53 12.39
C LYS A 137 70.56 -13.61 11.34
N PRO A 138 69.91 -14.15 10.29
CA PRO A 138 69.15 -13.34 9.35
C PRO A 138 68.13 -12.48 10.10
N LEU A 139 68.12 -11.18 9.83
CA LEU A 139 67.36 -10.22 10.62
C LEU A 139 66.80 -9.10 9.75
N ILE A 140 65.53 -8.78 9.97
CA ILE A 140 64.87 -7.55 9.52
C ILE A 140 64.74 -6.66 10.75
N SER A 141 65.40 -5.51 10.75
CA SER A 141 65.38 -4.62 11.92
C SER A 141 64.02 -3.93 12.08
N LYS A 142 63.78 -3.42 13.29
CA LYS A 142 62.79 -2.37 13.50
C LYS A 142 63.21 -1.09 12.76
N PRO A 143 62.29 -0.15 12.47
CA PRO A 143 62.64 1.16 11.91
C PRO A 143 63.61 1.94 12.80
N TYR A 144 64.67 2.49 12.22
CA TYR A 144 65.60 3.37 12.94
C TYR A 144 66.25 4.39 12.01
N VAL A 145 66.86 5.43 12.60
CA VAL A 145 67.60 6.46 11.86
C VAL A 145 69.05 6.00 11.68
N SER A 146 69.49 5.94 10.42
CA SER A 146 70.85 5.55 10.04
C SER A 146 71.89 6.64 10.34
N VAL A 147 73.18 6.29 10.22
CA VAL A 147 74.30 7.24 10.32
C VAL A 147 74.23 8.36 9.28
N ALA A 148 73.52 8.14 8.17
CA ALA A 148 73.28 9.12 7.12
C ALA A 148 72.00 9.95 7.35
N GLY A 149 71.32 9.80 8.50
CA GLY A 149 70.10 10.55 8.84
C GLY A 149 68.81 10.03 8.22
N ASN A 150 68.86 8.94 7.43
CA ASN A 150 67.68 8.36 6.79
C ASN A 150 66.94 7.40 7.73
N LEU A 151 65.61 7.52 7.81
CA LEU A 151 64.72 6.56 8.48
C LEU A 151 64.53 5.33 7.59
N LEU A 152 64.97 4.16 8.08
CA LEU A 152 65.05 2.94 7.28
C LEU A 152 64.83 1.67 8.10
N ILE A 153 64.68 0.57 7.38
CA ILE A 153 64.78 -0.80 7.88
C ILE A 153 66.03 -1.44 7.29
N ASN A 154 66.76 -2.20 8.11
CA ASN A 154 67.93 -2.95 7.69
C ASN A 154 67.58 -4.43 7.59
N VAL A 155 67.80 -5.01 6.40
CA VAL A 155 67.76 -6.45 6.16
C VAL A 155 69.21 -6.91 6.18
N SER A 156 69.54 -7.85 7.06
CA SER A 156 70.92 -8.32 7.26
C SER A 156 71.00 -9.84 7.26
N TYR A 157 72.12 -10.34 6.76
CA TYR A 157 72.45 -11.76 6.77
C TYR A 157 73.90 -11.96 7.27
N PRO A 158 74.14 -12.85 8.24
CA PRO A 158 75.46 -13.05 8.83
C PRO A 158 76.42 -13.78 7.88
N ILE A 159 77.68 -13.37 7.91
CA ILE A 159 78.76 -13.96 7.13
C ILE A 159 79.57 -14.86 8.06
N HIS A 160 79.63 -16.15 7.73
CA HIS A 160 80.41 -17.14 8.46
C HIS A 160 81.42 -17.81 7.52
N THR A 161 82.60 -18.17 8.05
CA THR A 161 83.51 -19.08 7.34
C THR A 161 82.91 -20.48 7.24
N GLN A 162 83.50 -21.37 6.41
CA GLN A 162 83.13 -22.79 6.39
C GLN A 162 83.31 -23.48 7.75
N ALA A 163 84.23 -22.99 8.58
CA ALA A 163 84.45 -23.46 9.95
C ALA A 163 83.48 -22.85 10.98
N GLY A 164 82.50 -22.03 10.54
CA GLY A 164 81.50 -21.40 11.40
C GLY A 164 81.95 -20.14 12.14
N VAL A 165 83.13 -19.59 11.82
CA VAL A 165 83.62 -18.35 12.45
C VAL A 165 82.86 -17.15 11.88
N TYR A 166 82.31 -16.32 12.76
CA TYR A 166 81.58 -15.11 12.39
C TYR A 166 82.53 -14.00 11.92
N LEU A 167 82.42 -13.59 10.67
CA LEU A 167 83.25 -12.56 10.05
C LEU A 167 82.60 -11.18 10.07
N GLY A 168 81.27 -11.13 10.19
CA GLY A 168 80.49 -9.92 10.02
C GLY A 168 79.12 -10.20 9.40
N TYR A 169 78.52 -9.21 8.76
CA TYR A 169 77.25 -9.38 8.04
C TYR A 169 77.21 -8.54 6.77
N VAL A 170 76.43 -9.00 5.79
CA VAL A 170 76.01 -8.19 4.65
C VAL A 170 74.65 -7.60 4.96
N SER A 171 74.42 -6.35 4.58
CA SER A 171 73.14 -5.69 4.77
C SER A 171 72.68 -4.90 3.56
N GLY A 172 71.38 -4.92 3.34
CA GLY A 172 70.67 -4.02 2.45
C GLY A 172 69.66 -3.21 3.25
N THR A 173 69.53 -1.92 2.93
CA THR A 173 68.59 -1.03 3.61
C THR A 173 67.37 -0.74 2.74
N ILE A 174 66.22 -0.54 3.37
CA ILE A 174 64.97 -0.11 2.74
C ILE A 174 64.57 1.21 3.39
N TYR A 175 64.54 2.30 2.63
CA TYR A 175 64.17 3.62 3.13
C TYR A 175 62.66 3.73 3.24
N LEU A 176 62.18 4.32 4.34
CA LEU A 176 60.75 4.40 4.62
C LEU A 176 60.10 5.70 4.11
N ARG A 177 60.88 6.78 3.97
CA ARG A 177 60.38 8.09 3.51
C ARG A 177 60.65 8.40 2.04
N ASN A 178 61.57 7.67 1.42
CA ASN A 178 61.99 7.90 0.05
C ASN A 178 61.38 6.84 -0.86
N GLU A 179 61.24 7.15 -2.14
CA GLU A 179 60.82 6.16 -3.13
C GLU A 179 61.83 4.99 -3.18
N GLY A 180 61.30 3.77 -3.26
CA GLY A 180 62.08 2.54 -3.16
C GLY A 180 61.18 1.30 -3.20
N ALA A 181 61.76 0.14 -2.87
CA ALA A 181 61.09 -1.15 -2.97
C ALA A 181 59.71 -1.20 -2.30
N LEU A 182 59.59 -0.64 -1.09
CA LEU A 182 58.34 -0.66 -0.33
C LEU A 182 57.24 0.17 -1.00
N HIS A 183 57.58 1.33 -1.58
CA HIS A 183 56.64 2.17 -2.33
C HIS A 183 56.18 1.51 -3.64
N ASN A 184 57.09 0.81 -4.31
CA ASN A 184 56.79 0.09 -5.55
C ASN A 184 55.91 -1.15 -5.29
N LEU A 185 56.20 -1.88 -4.21
CA LEU A 185 55.44 -3.07 -3.81
C LEU A 185 54.01 -2.74 -3.37
N LEU A 186 53.87 -1.67 -2.57
CA LEU A 186 52.58 -1.29 -2.00
C LEU A 186 51.75 -0.39 -2.93
N GLY A 187 52.36 0.05 -4.04
CA GLY A 187 51.72 0.80 -5.11
C GLY A 187 51.43 2.25 -4.74
N LYS A 188 51.76 3.19 -5.63
CA LYS A 188 51.08 4.48 -5.67
C LYS A 188 49.71 4.25 -6.27
N HIS A 189 48.74 3.80 -5.47
CA HIS A 189 47.34 3.84 -5.89
C HIS A 189 46.80 5.25 -5.62
N PRO A 190 46.55 6.08 -6.64
CA PRO A 190 45.87 7.35 -6.44
C PRO A 190 44.40 7.07 -6.13
N TYR A 191 44.11 6.86 -4.86
CA TYR A 191 42.74 6.79 -4.39
C TYR A 191 42.14 8.20 -4.44
N GLN A 192 41.12 8.39 -5.28
CA GLN A 192 40.43 9.68 -5.40
C GLN A 192 39.30 9.84 -4.37
N ASP A 193 38.95 8.77 -3.65
CA ASP A 193 37.78 8.69 -2.77
C ASP A 193 38.14 8.67 -1.27
N GLY A 194 39.37 9.09 -0.94
CA GLY A 194 39.89 9.09 0.43
C GLY A 194 40.28 7.71 0.97
N SER A 195 40.23 6.66 0.15
CA SER A 195 40.84 5.38 0.49
C SER A 195 42.35 5.51 0.60
N TYR A 196 42.99 4.71 1.44
CA TYR A 196 44.44 4.64 1.47
C TYR A 196 44.92 3.37 2.14
N LEU A 197 46.19 3.05 1.87
CA LEU A 197 46.93 1.95 2.45
C LEU A 197 47.98 2.52 3.41
N TYR A 198 48.26 1.79 4.49
CA TYR A 198 49.41 2.03 5.33
C TYR A 198 49.94 0.72 5.90
N VAL A 199 51.20 0.72 6.32
CA VAL A 199 51.86 -0.44 6.92
C VAL A 199 52.49 -0.03 8.24
N VAL A 200 52.38 -0.91 9.22
CA VAL A 200 52.97 -0.76 10.56
C VAL A 200 54.01 -1.84 10.83
N ASP A 201 55.00 -1.53 11.66
CA ASP A 201 55.88 -2.55 12.22
C ASP A 201 55.18 -3.35 13.35
N SER A 202 55.90 -4.30 13.95
CA SER A 202 55.41 -5.13 15.04
C SER A 202 55.10 -4.36 16.34
N GLU A 203 55.52 -3.10 16.44
CA GLU A 203 55.24 -2.21 17.58
C GLU A 203 54.12 -1.21 17.29
N GLY A 204 53.53 -1.25 16.09
CA GLY A 204 52.47 -0.33 15.69
C GLY A 204 52.96 1.03 15.19
N ARG A 205 54.23 1.16 14.80
CA ARG A 205 54.77 2.38 14.17
C ARG A 205 54.59 2.35 12.67
N LEU A 206 54.20 3.47 12.07
CA LEU A 206 54.02 3.58 10.61
C LEU A 206 55.35 3.42 9.87
N ILE A 207 55.44 2.40 9.02
CA ILE A 207 56.59 2.19 8.10
C ILE A 207 56.28 2.61 6.67
N TYR A 208 55.00 2.66 6.31
CA TYR A 208 54.52 3.22 5.05
C TYR A 208 53.16 3.90 5.27
N HIS A 209 52.95 5.05 4.65
CA HIS A 209 51.68 5.77 4.66
C HIS A 209 51.62 6.68 3.43
N ALA A 210 50.43 6.89 2.84
CA ALA A 210 50.25 7.75 1.67
C ALA A 210 50.78 9.19 1.88
N GLU A 211 50.65 9.69 3.10
CA GLU A 211 51.27 10.94 3.55
C GLU A 211 52.63 10.65 4.23
N ASN A 212 53.73 10.89 3.52
CA ASN A 212 55.09 10.60 3.99
C ASN A 212 55.46 11.26 5.33
N ALA A 213 54.85 12.40 5.68
CA ALA A 213 55.09 13.08 6.94
C ALA A 213 54.72 12.24 8.18
N ARG A 214 53.79 11.28 8.02
CA ARG A 214 53.32 10.41 9.11
C ARG A 214 54.20 9.20 9.36
N VAL A 215 55.13 8.89 8.45
CA VAL A 215 56.01 7.73 8.58
C VAL A 215 56.91 7.88 9.80
N GLY A 216 56.80 6.92 10.72
CA GLY A 216 57.44 6.89 12.04
C GLY A 216 56.50 7.19 13.22
N GLU A 217 55.26 7.65 12.99
CA GLU A 217 54.27 7.85 14.05
C GLU A 217 53.83 6.52 14.68
N ASP A 218 53.54 6.55 15.97
CA ASP A 218 52.86 5.46 16.69
C ASP A 218 51.35 5.55 16.46
N VAL A 219 50.75 4.46 15.95
CA VAL A 219 49.31 4.35 15.67
C VAL A 219 48.67 3.17 16.38
N THR A 220 49.24 2.72 17.49
CA THR A 220 48.74 1.61 18.34
C THR A 220 47.33 1.85 18.90
N SER A 221 46.90 3.10 18.98
CA SER A 221 45.53 3.47 19.38
C SER A 221 44.45 3.00 18.40
N ASN A 222 44.83 2.63 17.17
CA ASN A 222 43.90 2.12 16.18
C ASN A 222 43.58 0.62 16.40
N PRO A 223 42.29 0.22 16.54
CA PRO A 223 41.91 -1.16 16.82
C PRO A 223 42.47 -2.20 15.83
N VAL A 224 42.53 -1.88 14.53
CA VAL A 224 43.06 -2.84 13.53
C VAL A 224 44.57 -2.96 13.59
N VAL A 225 45.28 -1.93 14.06
CA VAL A 225 46.72 -2.00 14.32
C VAL A 225 46.97 -2.93 15.51
N ALA A 226 46.18 -2.80 16.58
CA ALA A 226 46.27 -3.71 17.71
C ALA A 226 45.95 -5.17 17.32
N ALA A 227 45.00 -5.40 16.40
CA ALA A 227 44.67 -6.74 15.90
C ALA A 227 45.81 -7.35 15.09
N VAL A 228 46.35 -6.62 14.11
CA VAL A 228 47.44 -7.14 13.27
C VAL A 228 48.74 -7.36 14.07
N MET A 229 48.98 -6.56 15.12
CA MET A 229 50.09 -6.79 16.07
C MET A 229 49.97 -8.10 16.85
N ARG A 230 48.76 -8.64 17.02
CA ARG A 230 48.53 -9.99 17.59
C ARG A 230 48.66 -11.10 16.55
N GLY A 231 48.98 -10.78 15.29
CA GLY A 231 49.04 -11.73 14.18
C GLY A 231 47.67 -12.10 13.62
N GLU A 232 46.65 -11.27 13.84
CA GLU A 232 45.30 -11.50 13.30
C GLU A 232 45.15 -10.90 11.90
N ASP A 233 44.42 -11.62 11.04
CA ASP A 233 43.96 -11.14 9.74
C ASP A 233 42.45 -10.94 9.78
N GLY A 234 41.94 -9.88 9.14
CA GLY A 234 40.50 -9.63 9.19
C GLY A 234 40.06 -8.34 8.54
N ALA A 235 38.79 -7.99 8.79
CA ALA A 235 38.23 -6.71 8.40
C ALA A 235 37.32 -6.18 9.49
N GLN A 236 37.29 -4.86 9.62
CA GLN A 236 36.53 -4.17 10.64
C GLN A 236 36.17 -2.75 10.20
N ARG A 237 34.96 -2.30 10.57
CA ARG A 237 34.59 -0.88 10.52
C ARG A 237 35.07 -0.19 11.79
N LEU A 238 35.77 0.94 11.64
CA LEU A 238 36.40 1.65 12.74
C LEU A 238 36.46 3.15 12.46
N ILE A 239 36.69 3.93 13.51
CA ILE A 239 37.04 5.34 13.38
C ILE A 239 38.56 5.45 13.45
N ASN A 240 39.18 6.02 12.40
CA ASN A 240 40.63 6.14 12.35
C ASN A 240 41.14 7.24 13.29
N THR A 241 42.46 7.42 13.37
CA THR A 241 43.10 8.45 14.22
C THR A 241 42.73 9.89 13.84
N ARG A 242 42.04 10.10 12.70
CA ARG A 242 41.54 11.40 12.23
C ARG A 242 40.03 11.59 12.42
N GLY A 243 39.36 10.66 13.11
CA GLY A 243 37.91 10.75 13.33
C GLY A 243 37.06 10.34 12.13
N VAL A 244 37.65 9.74 11.09
CA VAL A 244 36.92 9.30 9.89
C VAL A 244 36.47 7.86 10.08
N ASP A 245 35.19 7.59 9.77
CA ASP A 245 34.62 6.25 9.74
C ASP A 245 35.09 5.49 8.50
N MET A 246 35.85 4.43 8.73
CA MET A 246 36.56 3.64 7.73
C MET A 246 36.10 2.18 7.76
N LEU A 247 36.07 1.57 6.58
CA LEU A 247 35.96 0.13 6.39
C LEU A 247 37.37 -0.38 6.11
N ALA A 248 37.99 -1.04 7.08
CA ALA A 248 39.38 -1.49 6.99
C ALA A 248 39.47 -3.01 6.84
N GLY A 249 40.42 -3.45 6.02
CA GLY A 249 40.93 -4.81 6.00
C GLY A 249 42.40 -4.81 6.38
N TYR A 250 42.83 -5.82 7.12
CA TYR A 250 44.18 -5.91 7.65
C TYR A 250 44.72 -7.34 7.55
N ALA A 251 46.03 -7.45 7.34
CA ALA A 251 46.72 -8.72 7.29
C ALA A 251 48.16 -8.60 7.82
N HIS A 252 48.63 -9.66 8.47
CA HIS A 252 49.97 -9.74 9.04
C HIS A 252 51.00 -10.33 8.05
N VAL A 253 52.20 -9.76 8.07
CA VAL A 253 53.36 -10.22 7.30
C VAL A 253 54.19 -11.12 8.21
N SER A 254 53.99 -12.42 8.13
CA SER A 254 54.58 -13.39 9.07
C SER A 254 56.11 -13.32 9.16
N ARG A 255 56.81 -12.93 8.07
CA ARG A 255 58.29 -12.87 8.06
C ARG A 255 58.87 -11.74 8.92
N SER A 256 58.20 -10.60 8.97
CA SER A 256 58.70 -9.38 9.63
C SER A 256 57.87 -8.96 10.85
N GLY A 257 56.67 -9.51 11.01
CA GLY A 257 55.67 -9.05 11.98
C GLY A 257 55.04 -7.71 11.60
N TRP A 258 55.15 -7.29 10.32
CA TRP A 258 54.48 -6.07 9.86
C TRP A 258 52.98 -6.29 9.73
N GLY A 259 52.21 -5.22 9.87
CA GLY A 259 50.79 -5.20 9.57
C GLY A 259 50.49 -4.35 8.35
N VAL A 260 49.78 -4.91 7.37
CA VAL A 260 49.30 -4.18 6.18
C VAL A 260 47.83 -3.86 6.38
N ILE A 261 47.45 -2.59 6.21
CA ILE A 261 46.08 -2.13 6.39
C ILE A 261 45.62 -1.36 5.16
N ALA A 262 44.56 -1.86 4.52
CA ALA A 262 43.85 -1.21 3.43
C ALA A 262 42.50 -0.72 3.93
N GLN A 263 42.14 0.54 3.66
CA GLN A 263 40.89 1.08 4.17
C GLN A 263 40.25 2.11 3.24
N ARG A 264 38.93 2.18 3.32
CA ARG A 264 38.08 3.08 2.53
C ARG A 264 37.08 3.81 3.43
N PRO A 265 36.84 5.12 3.24
CA PRO A 265 35.80 5.82 3.99
C PRO A 265 34.42 5.20 3.78
N ALA A 266 33.66 5.03 4.87
CA ALA A 266 32.31 4.50 4.80
C ALA A 266 31.38 5.40 3.97
N LEU A 267 31.54 6.73 4.07
CA LEU A 267 30.74 7.67 3.27
C LEU A 267 31.00 7.51 1.76
N ALA A 268 32.26 7.41 1.34
CA ALA A 268 32.61 7.18 -0.06
C ALA A 268 32.10 5.81 -0.59
N THR A 269 32.06 4.80 0.27
CA THR A 269 31.48 3.49 -0.05
C THR A 269 29.97 3.57 -0.30
N LEU A 270 29.29 4.50 0.36
CA LEU A 270 27.84 4.67 0.30
C LEU A 270 27.41 5.72 -0.73
N GLU A 271 28.32 6.48 -1.32
CA GLU A 271 28.02 7.48 -2.36
C GLU A 271 27.21 6.88 -3.54
N PRO A 272 27.57 5.71 -4.12
CA PRO A 272 26.81 5.12 -5.23
C PRO A 272 25.37 4.75 -4.87
N LEU A 273 25.06 4.61 -3.57
CA LEU A 273 23.72 4.26 -3.10
C LEU A 273 22.70 5.36 -3.42
N HIS A 274 23.13 6.63 -3.44
CA HIS A 274 22.27 7.76 -3.80
C HIS A 274 21.73 7.62 -5.23
N ASP A 275 22.62 7.35 -6.18
CA ASP A 275 22.27 7.20 -7.59
C ASP A 275 21.40 5.97 -7.84
N LEU A 276 21.67 4.86 -7.13
CA LEU A 276 20.86 3.65 -7.19
C LEU A 276 19.42 3.89 -6.71
N ILE A 277 19.23 4.62 -5.61
CA ILE A 277 17.88 4.96 -5.12
C ILE A 277 17.13 5.81 -6.15
N TRP A 278 17.77 6.82 -6.72
CA TRP A 278 17.14 7.66 -7.74
C TRP A 278 16.86 6.91 -9.04
N ALA A 279 17.71 5.96 -9.42
CA ALA A 279 17.42 5.04 -10.52
C ALA A 279 16.19 4.18 -10.22
N LEU A 280 16.11 3.58 -9.03
CA LEU A 280 14.95 2.78 -8.58
C LEU A 280 13.66 3.61 -8.62
N ILE A 281 13.69 4.83 -8.10
CA ILE A 281 12.53 5.75 -8.14
C ILE A 281 12.13 6.05 -9.58
N ARG A 282 13.08 6.39 -10.46
CA ARG A 282 12.80 6.66 -11.88
C ARG A 282 12.16 5.47 -12.59
N TYR A 283 12.63 4.25 -12.33
CA TYR A 283 12.04 3.04 -12.92
C TYR A 283 10.68 2.68 -12.31
N ALA A 284 10.48 2.91 -11.01
CA ALA A 284 9.22 2.61 -10.33
C ALA A 284 8.11 3.63 -10.61
N ALA A 285 8.44 4.91 -10.80
CA ALA A 285 7.50 6.00 -11.01
C ALA A 285 6.46 5.77 -12.14
N PRO A 286 6.82 5.34 -13.37
CA PRO A 286 5.83 5.11 -14.42
C PRO A 286 4.85 3.99 -14.06
N PHE A 287 5.33 2.91 -13.45
CA PHE A 287 4.46 1.82 -12.99
C PHE A 287 3.55 2.27 -11.85
N ALA A 288 4.08 3.03 -10.88
CA ALA A 288 3.28 3.60 -9.80
C ALA A 288 2.16 4.50 -10.34
N LEU A 289 2.45 5.34 -11.32
CA LEU A 289 1.43 6.17 -11.98
C LEU A 289 0.37 5.33 -12.70
N LEU A 290 0.78 4.30 -13.45
CA LEU A 290 -0.14 3.38 -14.11
C LEU A 290 -1.04 2.65 -13.09
N PHE A 291 -0.49 2.18 -11.98
CA PHE A 291 -1.27 1.56 -10.90
C PHE A 291 -2.23 2.54 -10.25
N LEU A 292 -1.83 3.78 -9.99
CA LEU A 292 -2.72 4.82 -9.46
C LEU A 292 -3.89 5.13 -10.40
N LEU A 293 -3.62 5.21 -11.72
CA LEU A 293 -4.66 5.38 -12.73
C LEU A 293 -5.61 4.18 -12.80
N ALA A 294 -5.08 2.96 -12.72
CA ALA A 294 -5.88 1.74 -12.69
C ALA A 294 -6.76 1.66 -11.43
N ILE A 295 -6.19 1.96 -10.24
CA ILE A 295 -6.91 2.03 -8.97
C ILE A 295 -8.04 3.07 -9.06
N TRP A 296 -7.74 4.27 -9.57
CA TRP A 296 -8.74 5.32 -9.75
C TRP A 296 -9.88 4.89 -10.68
N TRP A 297 -9.54 4.22 -11.78
CA TRP A 297 -10.50 3.69 -12.74
C TRP A 297 -11.38 2.59 -12.12
N CYS A 298 -10.77 1.63 -11.43
CA CYS A 298 -11.48 0.56 -10.70
C CYS A 298 -12.39 1.12 -9.60
N ALA A 299 -11.89 2.04 -8.76
CA ALA A 299 -12.68 2.69 -7.72
C ALA A 299 -13.89 3.41 -8.31
N ARG A 300 -13.72 4.08 -9.46
CA ARG A 300 -14.84 4.68 -10.19
C ARG A 300 -15.84 3.62 -10.68
N LYS A 301 -15.38 2.53 -11.30
CA LYS A 301 -16.24 1.45 -11.81
C LYS A 301 -17.02 0.70 -10.71
N ILE A 302 -16.42 0.50 -9.54
CA ILE A 302 -17.06 -0.16 -8.39
C ILE A 302 -18.10 0.76 -7.75
N SER A 303 -17.76 2.03 -7.54
CA SER A 303 -18.62 3.01 -6.84
C SER A 303 -19.81 3.50 -7.67
N GLN A 304 -19.68 3.56 -9.00
CA GLN A 304 -20.69 4.18 -9.88
C GLN A 304 -22.09 3.52 -9.81
N PRO A 305 -22.26 2.18 -9.90
CA PRO A 305 -23.58 1.55 -9.80
C PRO A 305 -24.28 1.84 -8.46
N LEU A 306 -23.55 1.82 -7.35
CA LEU A 306 -24.11 2.11 -6.01
C LEU A 306 -24.56 3.56 -5.89
N SER A 307 -23.74 4.50 -6.37
CA SER A 307 -24.10 5.92 -6.38
C SER A 307 -25.34 6.17 -7.25
N GLN A 308 -25.43 5.54 -8.42
CA GLN A 308 -26.59 5.67 -9.32
C GLN A 308 -27.85 5.07 -8.69
N LEU A 309 -27.77 3.92 -8.03
CA LEU A 309 -28.89 3.34 -7.31
C LEU A 309 -29.38 4.25 -6.17
N ALA A 310 -28.48 4.85 -5.41
CA ALA A 310 -28.84 5.77 -4.33
C ALA A 310 -29.55 7.03 -4.85
N THR A 311 -28.98 7.72 -5.84
CA THR A 311 -29.54 8.98 -6.36
C THR A 311 -30.83 8.78 -7.17
N ASN A 312 -30.99 7.64 -7.83
CA ASN A 312 -32.18 7.40 -8.66
C ASN A 312 -33.43 7.09 -7.84
N VAL A 313 -33.30 6.69 -6.58
CA VAL A 313 -34.43 6.42 -5.67
C VAL A 313 -35.01 7.70 -5.05
N GLU A 314 -34.26 8.81 -5.04
CA GLU A 314 -34.69 10.10 -4.45
C GLU A 314 -35.69 10.90 -5.32
N HIS A 315 -36.15 10.35 -6.45
CA HIS A 315 -37.07 11.07 -7.34
C HIS A 315 -38.52 11.04 -6.84
N ARG A 316 -39.19 12.20 -6.90
CA ARG A 316 -40.61 12.34 -6.53
C ARG A 316 -41.54 11.51 -7.42
N ASP A 317 -41.18 11.33 -8.69
CA ASP A 317 -41.90 10.44 -9.60
C ASP A 317 -41.37 9.01 -9.52
N MET A 318 -42.23 8.22 -8.91
CA MET A 318 -42.19 6.80 -8.67
C MET A 318 -41.93 5.93 -9.91
N ALA A 319 -42.59 6.22 -11.03
CA ALA A 319 -42.41 5.45 -12.27
C ALA A 319 -41.05 5.76 -12.91
N VAL A 320 -40.66 7.04 -12.91
CA VAL A 320 -39.39 7.50 -13.45
C VAL A 320 -38.22 6.97 -12.62
N ALA A 321 -38.34 6.98 -11.29
CA ALA A 321 -37.36 6.40 -10.38
C ALA A 321 -37.10 4.93 -10.71
N MET A 322 -38.17 4.15 -10.91
CA MET A 322 -38.06 2.72 -11.22
C MET A 322 -37.43 2.45 -12.59
N GLN A 323 -37.79 3.22 -13.62
CA GLN A 323 -37.17 3.11 -14.94
C GLN A 323 -35.67 3.38 -14.88
N ARG A 324 -35.25 4.39 -14.11
CA ARG A 324 -33.83 4.73 -13.90
C ARG A 324 -33.09 3.68 -13.09
N VAL A 325 -33.69 3.12 -12.04
CA VAL A 325 -33.09 2.00 -11.28
C VAL A 325 -32.89 0.77 -12.18
N ARG A 326 -33.87 0.46 -13.05
CA ARG A 326 -33.77 -0.66 -14.00
C ARG A 326 -32.66 -0.46 -15.05
N SER A 327 -32.38 0.77 -15.47
CA SER A 327 -31.32 1.06 -16.45
C SER A 327 -29.91 1.05 -15.87
N VAL A 328 -29.73 1.05 -14.54
CA VAL A 328 -28.40 0.94 -13.90
C VAL A 328 -27.75 -0.39 -14.28
N LYS A 329 -26.53 -0.31 -14.84
CA LYS A 329 -25.67 -1.46 -15.13
C LYS A 329 -24.94 -1.91 -13.86
N ALA A 330 -25.54 -2.85 -13.13
CA ALA A 330 -24.95 -3.48 -11.95
C ALA A 330 -24.11 -4.70 -12.38
N TRP A 331 -22.81 -4.49 -12.59
CA TRP A 331 -21.91 -5.49 -13.17
C TRP A 331 -21.35 -6.51 -12.16
N TYR A 332 -21.45 -6.23 -10.86
CA TYR A 332 -20.99 -7.11 -9.79
C TYR A 332 -22.13 -7.50 -8.86
N PHE A 333 -21.90 -8.59 -8.14
CA PHE A 333 -22.89 -9.33 -7.37
C PHE A 333 -23.66 -8.45 -6.36
N GLU A 334 -22.96 -7.69 -5.52
CA GLU A 334 -23.58 -6.87 -4.47
C GLU A 334 -24.47 -5.77 -5.06
N ALA A 335 -24.00 -5.09 -6.12
CA ALA A 335 -24.79 -4.07 -6.80
C ALA A 335 -26.03 -4.67 -7.47
N GLN A 336 -25.92 -5.86 -8.06
CA GLN A 336 -27.06 -6.53 -8.70
C GLN A 336 -28.08 -6.96 -7.66
N ARG A 337 -27.62 -7.52 -6.54
CA ARG A 337 -28.48 -7.92 -5.42
C ARG A 337 -29.22 -6.71 -4.83
N LEU A 338 -28.51 -5.58 -4.65
CA LEU A 338 -29.10 -4.34 -4.18
C LEU A 338 -30.15 -3.80 -5.17
N LYS A 339 -29.83 -3.77 -6.48
CA LYS A 339 -30.77 -3.37 -7.54
C LYS A 339 -32.06 -4.19 -7.48
N LEU A 340 -31.95 -5.52 -7.41
CA LEU A 340 -33.11 -6.42 -7.35
C LEU A 340 -33.91 -6.24 -6.05
N ALA A 341 -33.24 -6.05 -4.92
CA ALA A 341 -33.89 -5.79 -3.64
C ALA A 341 -34.69 -4.48 -3.67
N VAL A 342 -34.12 -3.39 -4.22
CA VAL A 342 -34.82 -2.11 -4.39
C VAL A 342 -36.05 -2.29 -5.28
N ILE A 343 -35.92 -2.95 -6.43
CA ILE A 343 -37.05 -3.22 -7.34
C ILE A 343 -38.16 -4.02 -6.63
N ARG A 344 -37.80 -5.09 -5.91
CA ARG A 344 -38.76 -5.95 -5.22
C ARG A 344 -39.48 -5.22 -4.10
N SER A 345 -38.74 -4.53 -3.23
CA SER A 345 -39.32 -3.74 -2.13
C SER A 345 -40.29 -2.70 -2.65
N TYR A 346 -39.96 -2.10 -3.78
CA TYR A 346 -40.78 -1.09 -4.42
C TYR A 346 -42.09 -1.65 -4.99
N SER A 347 -42.04 -2.76 -5.73
CA SER A 347 -43.25 -3.44 -6.24
C SER A 347 -44.19 -3.82 -5.09
N ASN A 348 -43.64 -4.37 -4.00
CA ASN A 348 -44.43 -4.70 -2.80
C ASN A 348 -45.09 -3.46 -2.17
N LEU A 349 -44.41 -2.31 -2.20
CA LEU A 349 -44.97 -1.06 -1.67
C LEU A 349 -46.11 -0.55 -2.56
N GLN A 350 -45.94 -0.57 -3.89
CA GLN A 350 -46.99 -0.20 -4.84
C GLN A 350 -48.24 -1.09 -4.68
N ASP A 351 -48.06 -2.40 -4.58
CA ASP A 351 -49.18 -3.33 -4.38
C ASP A 351 -49.93 -3.04 -3.08
N LYS A 352 -49.20 -2.74 -1.99
CA LYS A 352 -49.81 -2.35 -0.71
C LYS A 352 -50.55 -1.02 -0.80
N ILE A 353 -49.97 -0.01 -1.45
CA ILE A 353 -50.62 1.28 -1.67
C ILE A 353 -51.90 1.11 -2.51
N GLY A 354 -51.85 0.31 -3.58
CA GLY A 354 -53.01 0.01 -4.41
C GLY A 354 -54.13 -0.66 -3.61
N LYS A 355 -53.81 -1.69 -2.82
CA LYS A 355 -54.77 -2.36 -1.94
C LYS A 355 -55.36 -1.44 -0.87
N LEU A 356 -54.55 -0.57 -0.26
CA LEU A 356 -55.03 0.42 0.71
C LEU A 356 -55.92 1.48 0.06
N SER A 357 -55.57 1.93 -1.15
CA SER A 357 -56.38 2.89 -1.91
C SER A 357 -57.75 2.28 -2.25
N GLN A 358 -57.80 1.03 -2.70
CA GLN A 358 -59.04 0.32 -2.99
C GLN A 358 -59.88 0.12 -1.72
N ALA A 359 -59.27 -0.39 -0.64
CA ALA A 359 -59.94 -0.57 0.64
C ALA A 359 -60.49 0.75 1.23
N SER A 360 -59.87 1.88 0.91
CA SER A 360 -60.34 3.20 1.36
C SER A 360 -61.60 3.68 0.62
N ILE A 361 -61.94 3.15 -0.56
CA ILE A 361 -63.07 3.63 -1.38
C ILE A 361 -64.22 2.62 -1.53
N THR A 362 -64.04 1.40 -1.01
CA THR A 362 -65.06 0.35 -0.98
C THR A 362 -65.59 0.11 0.44
N ASP A 363 -66.86 -0.27 0.55
CA ASP A 363 -67.47 -0.74 1.79
C ASP A 363 -67.03 -2.20 2.07
N PRO A 364 -66.49 -2.52 3.25
CA PRO A 364 -65.94 -3.85 3.53
C PRO A 364 -66.99 -4.96 3.60
N LEU A 365 -68.25 -4.63 3.93
CA LEU A 365 -69.32 -5.62 4.07
C LEU A 365 -69.91 -6.02 2.72
N THR A 366 -70.18 -5.02 1.88
CA THR A 366 -70.87 -5.22 0.60
C THR A 366 -69.93 -5.27 -0.58
N GLY A 367 -68.75 -4.68 -0.53
CA GLY A 367 -67.86 -4.50 -1.68
C GLY A 367 -68.32 -3.43 -2.68
N LEU A 368 -69.40 -2.71 -2.39
CA LEU A 368 -69.83 -1.53 -3.16
C LEU A 368 -68.92 -0.33 -2.83
N ARG A 369 -69.04 0.79 -3.54
CA ARG A 369 -68.32 2.01 -3.15
C ARG A 369 -68.84 2.51 -1.80
N ASN A 370 -67.93 2.88 -0.89
CA ASN A 370 -68.32 3.55 0.35
C ASN A 370 -68.59 5.04 0.08
N ARG A 371 -69.02 5.79 1.10
CA ARG A 371 -69.26 7.24 1.00
C ARG A 371 -68.12 8.04 0.33
N ARG A 372 -66.86 7.69 0.59
CA ARG A 372 -65.68 8.32 -0.05
C ARG A 372 -65.59 7.95 -1.53
N GLY A 373 -65.80 6.68 -1.87
CA GLY A 373 -65.86 6.19 -3.24
C GLY A 373 -67.02 6.78 -4.05
N THR A 374 -68.17 7.03 -3.41
CA THR A 374 -69.32 7.73 -3.99
C THR A 374 -68.94 9.15 -4.38
N ARG A 375 -68.38 9.94 -3.44
CA ARG A 375 -67.93 11.31 -3.69
C ARG A 375 -66.98 11.37 -4.88
N GLN A 376 -65.98 10.48 -4.90
CA GLN A 376 -65.01 10.40 -5.98
C GLN A 376 -65.66 10.08 -7.34
N ALA A 377 -66.69 9.24 -7.37
CA ALA A 377 -67.40 8.92 -8.60
C ALA A 377 -68.23 10.10 -9.11
N VAL A 378 -68.86 10.83 -8.19
CA VAL A 378 -69.63 12.03 -8.48
C VAL A 378 -68.74 13.14 -9.04
N ASP A 379 -67.62 13.42 -8.37
CA ASP A 379 -66.64 14.43 -8.81
C ASP A 379 -66.14 14.11 -10.24
N ALA A 380 -65.94 12.82 -10.56
CA ALA A 380 -65.53 12.38 -11.89
C ALA A 380 -66.63 12.57 -12.96
N LEU A 381 -67.89 12.26 -12.64
CA LEU A 381 -69.03 12.48 -13.54
C LEU A 381 -69.27 13.98 -13.78
N GLN A 382 -69.13 14.80 -12.74
CA GLN A 382 -69.26 16.25 -12.82
C GLN A 382 -68.15 16.87 -13.68
N ALA A 383 -66.90 16.47 -13.48
CA ALA A 383 -65.77 16.95 -14.28
C ALA A 383 -65.87 16.54 -15.76
N ALA A 384 -66.52 15.42 -16.05
CA ALA A 384 -66.81 14.95 -17.40
C ALA A 384 -68.13 15.52 -17.97
N GLU A 385 -68.81 16.41 -17.25
CA GLU A 385 -70.13 16.98 -17.58
C GLU A 385 -71.18 15.93 -17.99
N THR A 386 -71.06 14.71 -17.45
CA THR A 386 -71.91 13.59 -17.84
C THR A 386 -73.22 13.65 -17.04
N PRO A 387 -74.40 13.84 -17.66
CA PRO A 387 -75.67 13.81 -16.94
C PRO A 387 -75.88 12.42 -16.32
N PHE A 388 -76.44 12.35 -15.12
CA PHE A 388 -76.71 11.08 -14.45
C PHE A 388 -77.97 11.14 -13.59
N ALA A 389 -78.62 10.00 -13.41
CA ALA A 389 -79.68 9.83 -12.42
C ALA A 389 -79.12 9.27 -11.12
N VAL A 390 -79.69 9.69 -9.99
CA VAL A 390 -79.42 9.18 -8.65
C VAL A 390 -80.64 8.43 -8.17
N ILE A 391 -80.44 7.18 -7.74
CA ILE A 391 -81.42 6.42 -6.99
C ILE A 391 -80.91 6.34 -5.55
N ALA A 392 -81.62 6.98 -4.62
CA ALA A 392 -81.44 6.77 -3.19
C ALA A 392 -82.34 5.63 -2.74
N LEU A 393 -81.78 4.62 -2.08
CA LEU A 393 -82.46 3.39 -1.73
C LEU A 393 -82.22 3.05 -0.26
N ASP A 394 -83.26 2.64 0.44
CA ASP A 394 -83.19 2.26 1.84
C ASP A 394 -84.00 0.99 2.08
N ILE A 395 -83.48 0.13 2.97
CA ILE A 395 -84.13 -1.11 3.35
C ILE A 395 -85.22 -0.81 4.37
N ASP A 396 -86.47 -1.08 3.99
CA ASP A 396 -87.61 -0.80 4.85
C ASP A 396 -87.55 -1.64 6.13
N HIS A 397 -87.83 -0.98 7.26
CA HIS A 397 -87.86 -1.62 8.58
C HIS A 397 -86.55 -2.34 8.97
N PHE A 398 -85.40 -1.95 8.41
CA PHE A 398 -84.12 -2.60 8.68
C PHE A 398 -83.76 -2.67 10.18
N LYS A 399 -84.05 -1.61 10.94
CA LYS A 399 -83.90 -1.64 12.40
C LYS A 399 -84.65 -2.80 13.07
N ARG A 400 -85.88 -3.11 12.61
CA ARG A 400 -86.66 -4.25 13.14
C ARG A 400 -85.97 -5.59 12.81
N VAL A 401 -85.34 -5.70 11.65
CA VAL A 401 -84.57 -6.88 11.27
C VAL A 401 -83.39 -7.08 12.22
N ASN A 402 -82.61 -6.02 12.48
CA ASN A 402 -81.51 -6.08 13.45
C ASN A 402 -82.00 -6.40 14.87
N ASP A 403 -83.08 -5.76 15.32
CA ASP A 403 -83.61 -5.94 16.67
C ASP A 403 -84.21 -7.34 16.87
N THR A 404 -84.73 -7.98 15.81
CA THR A 404 -85.37 -9.30 15.88
C THR A 404 -84.39 -10.46 15.63
N TYR A 405 -83.49 -10.32 14.67
CA TYR A 405 -82.65 -11.41 14.17
C TYR A 405 -81.14 -11.20 14.43
N GLY A 406 -80.78 -10.07 15.05
CA GLY A 406 -79.40 -9.71 15.35
C GLY A 406 -78.67 -9.09 14.16
N HIS A 407 -77.56 -8.41 14.45
CA HIS A 407 -76.77 -7.68 13.45
C HIS A 407 -76.19 -8.58 12.36
N THR A 408 -75.84 -9.84 12.66
CA THR A 408 -75.35 -10.78 11.63
C THR A 408 -76.40 -11.09 10.56
N ALA A 409 -77.68 -11.17 10.95
CA ALA A 409 -78.77 -11.34 9.99
C ALA A 409 -79.00 -10.05 9.18
N GLY A 410 -78.90 -8.88 9.82
CA GLY A 410 -78.93 -7.59 9.12
C GLY A 410 -77.79 -7.42 8.12
N ASP A 411 -76.58 -7.86 8.45
CA ASP A 411 -75.43 -7.85 7.53
C ASP A 411 -75.68 -8.73 6.30
N ALA A 412 -76.23 -9.94 6.49
CA ALA A 412 -76.61 -10.83 5.40
C ALA A 412 -77.68 -10.20 4.48
N VAL A 413 -78.61 -9.45 5.07
CA VAL A 413 -79.63 -8.68 4.33
C VAL A 413 -79.00 -7.58 3.49
N ILE A 414 -78.09 -6.79 4.08
CA ILE A 414 -77.37 -5.73 3.36
C ILE A 414 -76.55 -6.32 2.21
N GLN A 415 -75.86 -7.45 2.43
CA GLN A 415 -75.11 -8.15 1.39
C GLN A 415 -76.01 -8.67 0.26
N GLY A 416 -77.17 -9.21 0.61
CA GLY A 416 -78.14 -9.70 -0.36
C GLY A 416 -78.75 -8.58 -1.21
N VAL A 417 -79.11 -7.45 -0.60
CA VAL A 417 -79.58 -6.26 -1.34
C VAL A 417 -78.47 -5.72 -2.25
N ALA A 418 -77.23 -5.65 -1.77
CA ALA A 418 -76.09 -5.27 -2.60
C ALA A 418 -75.89 -6.22 -3.79
N GLN A 419 -76.13 -7.52 -3.63
CA GLN A 419 -76.08 -8.47 -4.74
C GLN A 419 -77.23 -8.26 -5.74
N LEU A 420 -78.46 -8.03 -5.26
CA LEU A 420 -79.59 -7.71 -6.13
C LEU A 420 -79.38 -6.41 -6.92
N MET A 421 -78.71 -5.41 -6.32
CA MET A 421 -78.29 -4.20 -7.02
C MET A 421 -77.35 -4.54 -8.18
N ARG A 422 -76.34 -5.38 -7.97
CA ARG A 422 -75.43 -5.83 -9.05
C ARG A 422 -76.17 -6.54 -10.17
N ASP A 423 -77.07 -7.46 -9.83
CA ASP A 423 -77.81 -8.27 -10.79
C ASP A 423 -78.83 -7.44 -11.60
N CYS A 424 -79.17 -6.24 -11.14
CA CYS A 424 -80.11 -5.32 -11.78
C CYS A 424 -79.42 -4.17 -12.55
N SER A 425 -78.10 -4.04 -12.40
CA SER A 425 -77.31 -2.93 -12.92
C SER A 425 -76.42 -3.30 -14.09
N ARG A 426 -76.11 -2.29 -14.91
CA ARG A 426 -75.16 -2.38 -16.02
C ARG A 426 -73.73 -2.20 -15.50
N PRO A 427 -72.70 -2.65 -16.24
CA PRO A 427 -71.30 -2.44 -15.85
C PRO A 427 -70.90 -0.96 -15.68
N THR A 428 -71.64 -0.03 -16.28
CA THR A 428 -71.43 1.42 -16.21
C THR A 428 -72.07 2.07 -14.99
N ASP A 429 -72.97 1.37 -14.30
CA ASP A 429 -73.69 1.90 -13.14
C ASP A 429 -72.78 1.89 -11.92
N ILE A 430 -72.84 2.95 -11.11
CA ILE A 430 -72.00 3.08 -9.92
C ILE A 430 -72.85 2.76 -8.69
N LEU A 431 -72.54 1.64 -8.06
CA LEU A 431 -73.23 1.13 -6.88
C LEU A 431 -72.49 1.54 -5.61
N CYS A 432 -73.24 2.09 -4.67
CA CYS A 432 -72.69 2.72 -3.47
C CYS A 432 -73.49 2.34 -2.23
N ARG A 433 -72.80 2.26 -1.09
CA ARG A 433 -73.39 2.22 0.25
C ARG A 433 -72.90 3.44 1.02
N ASN A 434 -73.83 4.31 1.41
CA ASN A 434 -73.50 5.55 2.11
C ASN A 434 -73.28 5.34 3.62
N GLY A 435 -73.96 4.36 4.21
CA GLY A 435 -73.85 3.96 5.61
C GLY A 435 -75.09 3.20 6.06
N GLY A 436 -74.99 2.37 7.10
CA GLY A 436 -76.15 1.62 7.62
C GLY A 436 -76.84 0.77 6.55
N GLU A 437 -78.15 0.98 6.38
CA GLU A 437 -79.01 0.42 5.34
C GLU A 437 -79.19 1.29 4.08
N GLU A 438 -78.45 2.39 3.95
CA GLU A 438 -78.60 3.36 2.87
C GLU A 438 -77.68 3.06 1.68
N PHE A 439 -78.30 2.92 0.52
CA PHE A 439 -77.65 2.65 -0.76
C PHE A 439 -77.91 3.78 -1.74
N LEU A 440 -76.94 3.98 -2.65
CA LEU A 440 -77.09 4.86 -3.80
C LEU A 440 -76.73 4.11 -5.08
N ILE A 441 -77.42 4.45 -6.17
CA ILE A 441 -77.04 4.04 -7.52
C ILE A 441 -76.93 5.31 -8.37
N LEU A 442 -75.75 5.53 -8.96
CA LEU A 442 -75.55 6.57 -9.97
C LEU A 442 -75.64 5.90 -11.34
N LEU A 443 -76.49 6.43 -12.22
CA LEU A 443 -76.75 5.92 -13.56
C LEU A 443 -76.30 6.96 -14.60
N PRO A 444 -75.04 6.89 -15.09
CA PRO A 444 -74.54 7.83 -16.08
C PRO A 444 -75.28 7.72 -17.41
N GLY A 445 -75.68 8.85 -17.99
CA GLY A 445 -76.38 8.95 -19.28
C GLY A 445 -77.84 8.48 -19.25
N VAL A 446 -78.40 8.19 -18.07
CA VAL A 446 -79.77 7.67 -17.91
C VAL A 446 -80.69 8.76 -17.39
N GLY A 447 -81.86 8.90 -18.03
CA GLY A 447 -82.90 9.85 -17.60
C GLY A 447 -83.75 9.36 -16.43
N VAL A 448 -84.44 10.27 -15.75
CA VAL A 448 -85.24 9.98 -14.54
C VAL A 448 -86.28 8.86 -14.73
N LYS A 449 -86.90 8.75 -15.92
CA LYS A 449 -87.92 7.72 -16.22
C LYS A 449 -87.32 6.32 -16.30
N GLU A 450 -86.17 6.19 -16.97
CA GLU A 450 -85.48 4.90 -17.10
C GLU A 450 -84.85 4.49 -15.76
N ALA A 451 -84.33 5.47 -15.00
CA ALA A 451 -83.85 5.26 -13.63
C ALA A 451 -84.98 4.78 -12.69
N ALA A 452 -86.17 5.37 -12.79
CA ALA A 452 -87.34 4.90 -12.04
C ALA A 452 -87.74 3.46 -12.43
N GLY A 453 -87.69 3.12 -13.71
CA GLY A 453 -87.92 1.75 -14.18
C GLY A 453 -86.90 0.74 -13.65
N MET A 454 -85.63 1.15 -13.52
CA MET A 454 -84.59 0.35 -12.87
C MET A 454 -84.87 0.17 -11.38
N ALA A 455 -85.15 1.27 -10.66
CA ALA A 455 -85.48 1.25 -9.25
C ALA A 455 -86.68 0.34 -8.95
N GLU A 456 -87.72 0.39 -9.78
CA GLU A 456 -88.93 -0.44 -9.61
C GLU A 456 -88.64 -1.92 -9.88
N ARG A 457 -87.77 -2.22 -10.86
CA ARG A 457 -87.30 -3.59 -11.10
C ARG A 457 -86.51 -4.13 -9.90
N LEU A 458 -85.61 -3.32 -9.35
CA LEU A 458 -84.84 -3.68 -8.15
C LEU A 458 -85.78 -3.91 -6.97
N ARG A 459 -86.73 -2.99 -6.73
CA ARG A 459 -87.74 -3.11 -5.67
C ARG A 459 -88.53 -4.43 -5.75
N LYS A 460 -89.10 -4.73 -6.92
CA LYS A 460 -89.86 -5.97 -7.15
C LYS A 460 -89.00 -7.21 -6.95
N LYS A 461 -87.73 -7.18 -7.39
CA LYS A 461 -86.81 -8.30 -7.13
C LYS A 461 -86.51 -8.46 -5.64
N THR A 462 -86.30 -7.38 -4.90
CA THR A 462 -86.06 -7.44 -3.45
C THR A 462 -87.28 -7.99 -2.71
N GLU A 463 -88.48 -7.53 -3.03
CA GLU A 463 -89.74 -8.03 -2.45
C GLU A 463 -89.99 -9.52 -2.73
N ALA A 464 -89.66 -9.97 -3.95
CA ALA A 464 -89.78 -11.38 -4.33
C ALA A 464 -88.66 -12.26 -3.75
N HIS A 465 -87.53 -11.69 -3.35
CA HIS A 465 -86.37 -12.45 -2.89
C HIS A 465 -86.47 -12.72 -1.39
N ARG A 466 -86.42 -14.00 -1.01
CA ARG A 466 -86.37 -14.42 0.40
C ARG A 466 -84.92 -14.42 0.87
N LEU A 467 -84.51 -13.31 1.49
CA LEU A 467 -83.17 -13.16 2.05
C LEU A 467 -82.99 -14.08 3.26
N SER A 468 -81.84 -14.76 3.34
CA SER A 468 -81.56 -15.77 4.39
C SER A 468 -82.64 -16.86 4.51
N GLY A 469 -83.25 -17.24 3.39
CA GLY A 469 -84.18 -18.38 3.26
C GLY A 469 -85.62 -18.11 3.73
N THR A 470 -85.85 -17.14 4.62
CA THR A 470 -87.19 -16.90 5.21
C THR A 470 -87.54 -15.43 5.45
N LEU A 471 -86.61 -14.48 5.32
CA LEU A 471 -86.91 -13.07 5.60
C LEU A 471 -87.48 -12.37 4.36
N GLU A 472 -88.64 -11.75 4.55
CA GLU A 472 -89.27 -10.84 3.58
C GLU A 472 -88.83 -9.42 3.85
N ILE A 473 -88.26 -8.78 2.84
CA ILE A 473 -87.67 -7.44 2.96
C ILE A 473 -88.10 -6.64 1.75
N THR A 474 -88.48 -5.39 2.00
CA THR A 474 -88.84 -4.42 0.97
C THR A 474 -87.85 -3.27 0.98
N VAL A 475 -87.80 -2.53 -0.11
CA VAL A 475 -86.97 -1.34 -0.23
C VAL A 475 -87.83 -0.18 -0.73
N SER A 476 -87.56 1.01 -0.19
CA SER A 476 -88.09 2.25 -0.74
C SER A 476 -87.00 2.94 -1.56
N ALA A 477 -87.37 3.59 -2.66
CA ALA A 477 -86.42 4.30 -3.49
C ALA A 477 -86.90 5.69 -3.90
N GLY A 478 -86.00 6.67 -3.85
CA GLY A 478 -86.17 8.00 -4.39
C GLY A 478 -85.28 8.21 -5.61
N VAL A 479 -85.83 8.76 -6.69
CA VAL A 479 -85.10 8.96 -7.95
C VAL A 479 -85.10 10.44 -8.32
N ALA A 480 -83.91 10.98 -8.60
CA ALA A 480 -83.72 12.32 -9.13
C ALA A 480 -82.70 12.30 -10.27
N GLN A 481 -82.69 13.34 -11.10
CA GLN A 481 -81.76 13.45 -12.22
C GLN A 481 -80.95 14.74 -12.15
N TRP A 482 -79.65 14.63 -12.39
CA TRP A 482 -78.78 15.76 -12.60
C TRP A 482 -78.67 16.03 -14.10
N PRO A 483 -79.18 17.19 -14.60
CA PRO A 483 -79.14 17.51 -16.01
C PRO A 483 -77.72 17.89 -16.45
N ALA A 484 -77.45 17.79 -17.76
CA ALA A 484 -76.19 18.27 -18.31
C ALA A 484 -76.07 19.78 -18.07
N GLY A 485 -75.03 20.21 -17.36
CA GLY A 485 -74.80 21.62 -17.02
C GLY A 485 -75.59 22.16 -15.81
N GLY A 486 -76.14 21.29 -14.95
CA GLY A 486 -76.83 21.71 -13.71
C GLY A 486 -75.88 22.34 -12.67
N ALA A 487 -76.33 23.40 -11.99
CA ALA A 487 -75.45 24.26 -11.18
C ALA A 487 -74.95 23.66 -9.85
N ASP A 488 -75.66 22.68 -9.26
CA ASP A 488 -75.21 22.00 -8.03
C ASP A 488 -75.64 20.53 -8.01
N VAL A 489 -74.66 19.64 -7.82
CA VAL A 489 -74.86 18.19 -7.72
C VAL A 489 -75.44 17.80 -6.37
N GLU A 490 -75.17 18.55 -5.28
CA GLU A 490 -75.76 18.25 -3.97
C GLU A 490 -77.29 18.36 -4.01
N MET A 491 -77.84 19.27 -4.82
CA MET A 491 -79.28 19.40 -5.02
C MET A 491 -79.92 18.12 -5.58
N VAL A 492 -79.23 17.36 -6.45
CA VAL A 492 -79.80 16.10 -6.97
C VAL A 492 -79.85 15.01 -5.89
N PHE A 493 -78.85 14.97 -4.99
CA PHE A 493 -78.85 14.05 -3.87
C PHE A 493 -79.94 14.40 -2.86
N GLN A 494 -80.12 15.68 -2.56
CA GLN A 494 -81.22 16.16 -1.71
C GLN A 494 -82.59 15.85 -2.34
N ALA A 495 -82.74 16.02 -3.65
CA ALA A 495 -83.96 15.69 -4.36
C ALA A 495 -84.26 14.16 -4.33
N ALA A 496 -83.23 13.32 -4.51
CA ALA A 496 -83.37 11.87 -4.41
C ALA A 496 -83.73 11.44 -2.98
N ASP A 497 -83.11 12.04 -1.96
CA ASP A 497 -83.42 11.78 -0.55
C ASP A 497 -84.83 12.24 -0.17
N ALA A 498 -85.26 13.42 -0.64
CA ALA A 498 -86.63 13.91 -0.44
C ALA A 498 -87.67 12.98 -1.09
N ALA A 499 -87.38 12.45 -2.28
CA ALA A 499 -88.23 11.46 -2.93
C ALA A 499 -88.25 10.13 -2.16
N LEU A 500 -87.12 9.68 -1.64
CA LEU A 500 -87.03 8.48 -0.79
C LEU A 500 -87.82 8.66 0.51
N TYR A 501 -87.74 9.84 1.12
CA TYR A 501 -88.51 10.19 2.30
C TYR A 501 -90.02 10.19 2.01
N ALA A 502 -90.44 10.72 0.86
CA ALA A 502 -91.83 10.64 0.41
C ALA A 502 -92.28 9.18 0.19
N ALA A 503 -91.44 8.34 -0.40
CA ALA A 503 -91.71 6.90 -0.53
C ALA A 503 -91.94 6.22 0.83
N LYS A 504 -91.13 6.57 1.83
CA LYS A 504 -91.26 6.04 3.20
C LYS A 504 -92.54 6.51 3.90
N GLN A 505 -93.01 7.73 3.65
CA GLN A 505 -94.27 8.25 4.23
C GLN A 505 -95.52 7.69 3.57
N GLN A 506 -95.47 7.41 2.27
CA GLN A 506 -96.62 6.98 1.47
C GLN A 506 -96.94 5.48 1.61
N GLY A 507 -96.27 4.77 2.52
CA GLY A 507 -96.53 3.35 2.80
C GLY A 507 -95.33 2.42 2.61
N ARG A 508 -94.16 2.96 2.22
CA ARG A 508 -92.94 2.18 1.91
C ARG A 508 -93.11 1.22 0.72
N ASN A 509 -92.07 0.46 0.40
CA ASN A 509 -92.08 -0.50 -0.71
C ASN A 509 -92.55 0.13 -2.04
N GLN A 510 -92.02 1.32 -2.36
CA GLN A 510 -92.36 2.04 -3.58
C GLN A 510 -91.21 2.92 -4.08
N VAL A 511 -91.31 3.32 -5.34
CA VAL A 511 -90.39 4.24 -5.99
C VAL A 511 -91.07 5.58 -6.21
N VAL A 512 -90.47 6.66 -5.74
CA VAL A 512 -90.93 8.03 -5.98
C VAL A 512 -89.88 8.78 -6.79
N THR A 513 -90.31 9.50 -7.83
CA THR A 513 -89.45 10.39 -8.60
C THR A 513 -89.64 11.82 -8.14
N HIS A 514 -88.55 12.55 -7.91
CA HIS A 514 -88.61 14.00 -7.76
C HIS A 514 -88.77 14.63 -9.16
N ALA A 515 -89.87 15.34 -9.41
CA ALA A 515 -89.99 16.16 -10.61
C ALA A 515 -89.05 17.37 -10.45
N ALA A 516 -88.20 17.62 -11.45
CA ALA A 516 -87.36 18.82 -11.49
C ALA A 516 -88.20 20.07 -11.69
#